data_AF-A0A969GB24-F1
#
_entry.id   AF-A0A969GB24-F1
#
_cell.length_a   1.000
_cell.length_b   1.000
_cell.length_c   1.000
_cell.angle_alpha   90.00
_cell.angle_beta   90.00
_cell.angle_gamma   90.00
#
_symmetry.space_group_name_H-M   'P 1'
#
loop_
_entity.id
_entity.type
_entity.pdbx_description
1 polymer ?
#
loop_
_entity_poly.entity_id
_entity_poly.type
_entity_poly.pdbx_seq_one_letter_code
_entity_poly.pdbx_strand_id
1 'polypeptide(L)'
;MLKPVSTKNFLQTFLWSILIVGTFAILATIEQANKLEIIFWRSRWVLIVGVFAFVSLTSLILIFSPLLDRIAKKIDNLENRSPRSTLGIGLMLFGFFLVWAFRLYIFGNTLPQVQPIFWIFLWASLLQVLGLKLIKPAMRWHIGFAIILLLQGFIFQTIGIFRIVSADPFSIGYSEAGRFYYASLFLSESLYGVQLPLPFLHPSRYLLLSIPYLIEDLPLWIHRLWQALLWFGLTLASSFLLARRFRFNKLLTLGITVWTFLYFFKVQFITTSKFV
;
A
#
# COMPACT_ATOMS: atom_id res chain seq x y z
N MET A 1 21.49 -2.36 -26.16
CA MET A 1 20.76 -1.15 -25.70
C MET A 1 19.27 -1.41 -25.78
N LEU A 2 18.54 -1.40 -24.66
CA LEU A 2 17.08 -1.51 -24.66
C LEU A 2 16.47 -0.24 -25.27
N LYS A 3 15.59 -0.37 -26.27
CA LYS A 3 14.89 0.78 -26.86
C LYS A 3 14.05 1.47 -25.76
N PRO A 4 14.04 2.82 -25.71
CA PRO A 4 13.19 3.53 -24.75
C PRO A 4 11.73 3.17 -24.99
N VAL A 5 11.01 2.84 -23.92
CA VAL A 5 9.58 2.53 -23.98
C VAL A 5 8.83 3.79 -24.41
N SER A 6 8.10 3.71 -25.52
CA SER A 6 7.28 4.81 -26.02
C SER A 6 6.10 5.09 -25.08
N THR A 7 5.62 6.33 -25.08
CA THR A 7 4.44 6.74 -24.30
C THR A 7 3.21 5.92 -24.68
N LYS A 8 3.03 5.60 -25.97
CA LYS A 8 1.98 4.69 -26.44
C LYS A 8 2.06 3.32 -25.76
N ASN A 9 3.23 2.69 -25.78
CA ASN A 9 3.39 1.35 -25.21
C ASN A 9 3.14 1.36 -23.70
N PHE A 10 3.59 2.40 -23.00
CA PHE A 10 3.28 2.58 -21.58
C PHE A 10 1.76 2.67 -21.34
N LEU A 11 1.05 3.52 -22.08
CA LEU A 11 -0.39 3.69 -21.93
C LEU A 11 -1.15 2.41 -22.29
N GLN A 12 -0.72 1.67 -23.32
CA GLN A 12 -1.31 0.36 -23.65
C GLN A 12 -1.15 -0.63 -22.49
N THR A 13 0.04 -0.75 -21.92
CA THR A 13 0.29 -1.62 -20.75
C THR A 13 -0.55 -1.19 -19.55
N PHE A 14 -0.70 0.12 -19.31
CA PHE A 14 -1.55 0.65 -18.25
C PHE A 14 -3.03 0.29 -18.47
N LEU A 15 -3.55 0.48 -19.68
CA LEU A 15 -4.94 0.14 -20.01
C LEU A 15 -5.21 -1.36 -19.89
N TRP A 16 -4.27 -2.20 -20.32
CA TRP A 16 -4.34 -3.65 -20.08
C TRP A 16 -4.39 -3.99 -18.59
N SER A 17 -3.56 -3.32 -17.77
CA SER A 17 -3.55 -3.51 -16.32
C SER A 17 -4.89 -3.10 -15.70
N ILE A 18 -5.45 -1.96 -16.10
CA ILE A 18 -6.77 -1.48 -15.66
C ILE A 18 -7.89 -2.44 -16.08
N LEU A 19 -7.85 -2.97 -17.30
CA LEU A 19 -8.82 -3.95 -17.79
C LEU A 19 -8.79 -5.25 -16.96
N ILE A 20 -7.59 -5.79 -16.72
CA ILE A 20 -7.43 -7.03 -15.95
C ILE A 20 -7.89 -6.82 -14.51
N VAL A 21 -7.36 -5.79 -13.84
CA VAL A 21 -7.70 -5.49 -12.43
C VAL A 21 -9.17 -5.12 -12.30
N GLY A 22 -9.73 -4.37 -13.27
CA GLY A 22 -11.14 -3.98 -13.29
C GLY A 22 -12.07 -5.19 -13.43
N THR A 23 -11.72 -6.15 -14.30
CA THR A 23 -12.47 -7.41 -14.42
C THR A 23 -12.46 -8.21 -13.12
N PHE A 24 -11.31 -8.32 -12.45
CA PHE A 24 -11.26 -8.96 -11.13
C PHE A 24 -11.99 -8.17 -10.04
N ALA A 25 -11.99 -6.84 -10.10
CA ALA A 25 -12.73 -6.00 -9.17
C ALA A 25 -14.24 -6.21 -9.30
N ILE A 26 -14.76 -6.44 -10.52
CA ILE A 26 -16.17 -6.82 -10.74
C ILE A 26 -16.49 -8.13 -10.03
N LEU A 27 -15.70 -9.17 -10.27
CA LEU A 27 -15.91 -10.49 -9.65
C LEU A 27 -15.86 -10.39 -8.12
N ALA A 28 -14.86 -9.70 -7.58
CA ALA A 28 -14.70 -9.48 -6.14
C ALA A 28 -15.88 -8.70 -5.53
N THR A 29 -16.42 -7.73 -6.25
CA THR A 29 -17.57 -6.91 -5.82
C THR A 29 -18.86 -7.74 -5.77
N ILE A 30 -19.09 -8.59 -6.78
CA ILE A 30 -20.25 -9.49 -6.83
C ILE A 30 -20.16 -10.54 -5.72
N GLU A 31 -18.98 -11.15 -5.54
CA GLU A 31 -18.75 -12.15 -4.48
C GLU A 31 -19.03 -11.56 -3.10
N GLN A 32 -18.58 -10.32 -2.84
CA GLN A 32 -18.85 -9.65 -1.58
C GLN A 32 -20.33 -9.32 -1.41
N ALA A 33 -21.02 -8.86 -2.45
CA ALA A 33 -22.45 -8.58 -2.37
C ALA A 33 -23.24 -9.85 -2.00
N ASN A 34 -22.86 -10.99 -2.59
CA ASN A 34 -23.45 -12.29 -2.25
C ASN A 34 -23.15 -12.70 -0.80
N LYS A 35 -21.90 -12.51 -0.33
CA LYS A 35 -21.52 -12.77 1.07
C LYS A 35 -22.28 -11.92 2.09
N LEU A 36 -22.67 -10.71 1.70
CA LEU A 36 -23.46 -9.80 2.53
C LEU A 36 -24.97 -10.00 2.34
N GLU A 37 -25.40 -11.02 1.58
CA GLU A 37 -26.80 -11.31 1.26
C GLU A 37 -27.54 -10.12 0.64
N ILE A 38 -26.81 -9.23 -0.04
CA ILE A 38 -27.38 -8.05 -0.71
C ILE A 38 -27.99 -8.48 -2.03
N ILE A 39 -29.25 -8.13 -2.26
CA ILE A 39 -29.91 -8.29 -3.56
C ILE A 39 -29.21 -7.36 -4.57
N PHE A 40 -28.26 -7.93 -5.31
CA PHE A 40 -27.33 -7.18 -6.14
C PHE A 40 -28.05 -6.18 -7.06
N TRP A 41 -29.01 -6.65 -7.86
CA TRP A 41 -29.71 -5.88 -8.89
C TRP A 41 -30.50 -4.66 -8.39
N ARG A 42 -30.89 -4.63 -7.11
CA ARG A 42 -31.63 -3.50 -6.51
C ARG A 42 -30.74 -2.57 -5.70
N SER A 43 -29.45 -2.90 -5.58
CA SER A 43 -28.52 -2.21 -4.69
C SER A 43 -27.66 -1.17 -5.43
N ARG A 44 -27.08 -0.24 -4.67
CA ARG A 44 -26.07 0.71 -5.19
C ARG A 44 -24.79 0.04 -5.71
N TRP A 45 -24.60 -1.25 -5.45
CA TRP A 45 -23.43 -2.01 -5.88
C TRP A 45 -23.41 -2.25 -7.39
N VAL A 46 -24.58 -2.28 -8.03
CA VAL A 46 -24.69 -2.30 -9.51
C VAL A 46 -24.02 -1.09 -10.13
N LEU A 47 -24.08 0.09 -9.49
CA LEU A 47 -23.39 1.28 -9.97
C LEU A 47 -21.88 1.11 -9.89
N ILE A 48 -21.36 0.52 -8.81
CA ILE A 48 -19.92 0.29 -8.64
C ILE A 48 -19.41 -0.71 -9.69
N VAL A 49 -20.10 -1.83 -9.86
CA VAL A 49 -19.79 -2.81 -10.91
C VAL A 49 -19.93 -2.19 -12.30
N GLY A 50 -20.96 -1.37 -12.53
CA GLY A 50 -21.17 -0.64 -13.77
C GLY A 50 -19.99 0.28 -14.10
N VAL A 51 -19.43 0.99 -13.11
CA VAL A 51 -18.23 1.82 -13.28
C VAL A 51 -17.03 0.96 -13.67
N PHE A 52 -16.77 -0.15 -12.97
CA PHE A 52 -15.66 -1.03 -13.35
C PHE A 52 -15.83 -1.63 -14.75
N ALA A 53 -17.04 -2.09 -15.09
CA ALA A 53 -17.35 -2.64 -16.41
C ALA A 53 -17.19 -1.60 -17.51
N PHE A 54 -17.70 -0.39 -17.30
CA PHE A 54 -17.57 0.71 -18.24
C PHE A 54 -16.12 1.10 -18.47
N VAL A 55 -15.32 1.24 -17.41
CA VAL A 55 -13.89 1.59 -17.55
C VAL A 55 -13.10 0.45 -18.19
N SER A 56 -13.39 -0.80 -17.86
CA SER A 56 -12.78 -1.96 -18.53
C SER A 56 -13.11 -1.98 -20.03
N LEU A 57 -14.38 -1.80 -20.40
CA LEU A 57 -14.80 -1.79 -21.80
C LEU A 57 -14.16 -0.62 -22.58
N THR A 58 -14.19 0.60 -22.01
CA THR A 58 -13.55 1.76 -22.64
C THR A 58 -12.03 1.58 -22.75
N SER A 59 -11.37 0.95 -21.78
CA SER A 59 -9.95 0.60 -21.86
C SER A 59 -9.68 -0.35 -23.02
N LEU A 60 -10.51 -1.40 -23.17
CA LEU A 60 -10.40 -2.35 -24.28
C LEU A 60 -10.55 -1.65 -25.64
N ILE A 61 -11.56 -0.79 -25.79
CA ILE A 61 -11.80 -0.02 -27.02
C ILE A 61 -10.62 0.93 -27.30
N LEU A 62 -10.12 1.63 -26.29
CA LEU A 62 -9.04 2.61 -26.44
C LEU A 62 -7.71 1.96 -26.85
N ILE A 63 -7.40 0.74 -26.38
CA ILE A 63 -6.16 0.02 -26.72
C ILE A 63 -5.98 -0.13 -28.24
N PHE A 64 -7.08 -0.39 -28.95
CA PHE A 64 -7.09 -0.60 -30.41
C PHE A 64 -7.47 0.66 -31.20
N SER A 65 -7.83 1.74 -30.52
CA SER A 65 -8.31 2.97 -31.17
C SER A 65 -7.15 3.88 -31.61
N PRO A 66 -7.26 4.56 -32.78
CA PRO A 66 -6.32 5.61 -33.17
C PRO A 66 -6.35 6.82 -32.21
N LEU A 67 -7.36 6.92 -31.34
CA LEU A 67 -7.40 7.93 -30.27
C LEU A 67 -6.21 7.81 -29.33
N LEU A 68 -5.74 6.59 -29.05
CA LEU A 68 -4.59 6.39 -28.17
C LEU A 68 -3.32 6.98 -28.75
N ASP A 69 -3.14 6.90 -30.08
CA ASP A 69 -2.02 7.55 -30.77
C ASP A 69 -2.09 9.07 -30.66
N ARG A 70 -3.29 9.65 -30.78
CA ARG A 70 -3.50 11.10 -30.60
C ARG A 70 -3.19 11.52 -29.16
N ILE A 71 -3.64 10.74 -28.17
CA ILE A 71 -3.39 11.00 -26.75
C ILE A 71 -1.89 10.90 -26.46
N ALA A 72 -1.21 9.84 -26.92
CA ALA A 72 0.22 9.65 -26.74
C ALA A 72 1.01 10.84 -27.31
N LYS A 73 0.71 11.25 -28.55
CA LYS A 73 1.33 12.44 -29.17
C LYS A 73 1.08 13.72 -28.39
N LYS A 74 -0.15 13.95 -27.93
CA LYS A 74 -0.50 15.14 -27.12
C LYS A 74 0.29 15.17 -25.80
N ILE A 75 0.48 14.00 -25.20
CA ILE A 75 1.25 13.83 -23.97
C ILE A 75 2.75 14.02 -24.23
N ASP A 76 3.30 13.49 -25.32
CA ASP A 76 4.70 13.72 -25.70
C ASP A 76 4.96 15.20 -25.98
N ASN A 77 4.00 15.92 -26.55
CA ASN A 77 4.07 17.38 -26.72
C ASN A 77 4.10 18.15 -25.40
N LEU A 78 3.72 17.54 -24.26
CA LEU A 78 3.90 18.16 -22.94
C LEU A 78 5.38 18.19 -22.51
N GLU A 79 6.24 17.32 -23.08
CA GLU A 79 7.67 17.29 -22.76
C GLU A 79 8.39 18.59 -23.18
N ASN A 80 7.90 19.23 -24.24
CA ASN A 80 8.44 20.47 -24.80
C ASN A 80 7.87 21.74 -24.14
N ARG A 81 7.02 21.62 -23.13
CA ARG A 81 6.40 22.78 -22.44
C ARG A 81 7.20 23.19 -21.21
N SER A 82 7.06 24.46 -20.83
CA SER A 82 7.61 24.95 -19.57
C SER A 82 7.00 24.21 -18.37
N PRO A 83 7.80 23.96 -17.32
CA PRO A 83 7.33 23.22 -16.16
C PRO A 83 6.21 24.00 -15.45
N ARG A 84 5.09 23.31 -15.16
CA ARG A 84 3.93 23.86 -14.44
C ARG A 84 3.90 23.28 -13.03
N SER A 85 4.85 23.71 -12.21
CA SER A 85 5.12 23.12 -10.90
C SER A 85 3.90 23.11 -9.97
N THR A 86 3.14 24.21 -9.89
CA THR A 86 1.97 24.33 -9.01
C THR A 86 0.88 23.32 -9.37
N LEU A 87 0.52 23.21 -10.66
CA LEU A 87 -0.47 22.25 -11.14
C LEU A 87 0.03 20.82 -10.97
N GLY A 88 1.32 20.58 -11.21
CA GLY A 88 1.93 19.27 -11.02
C GLY A 88 1.89 18.78 -9.56
N ILE A 89 2.26 19.65 -8.61
CA ILE A 89 2.16 19.36 -7.17
C ILE A 89 0.70 19.13 -6.77
N GLY A 90 -0.23 19.97 -7.27
CA GLY A 90 -1.66 19.81 -7.04
C GLY A 90 -2.19 18.44 -7.49
N LEU A 91 -1.81 17.98 -8.68
CA LEU A 91 -2.18 16.65 -9.18
C LEU A 91 -1.56 15.52 -8.36
N MET A 92 -0.32 15.69 -7.90
CA MET A 92 0.33 14.68 -7.07
C MET A 92 -0.39 14.52 -5.72
N LEU A 93 -0.66 15.64 -5.04
CA LEU A 93 -1.41 15.64 -3.79
C LEU A 93 -2.83 15.10 -3.99
N PHE A 94 -3.52 15.54 -5.03
CA PHE A 94 -4.86 15.07 -5.35
C PHE A 94 -4.89 13.56 -5.58
N GLY A 95 -3.96 13.01 -6.36
CA GLY A 95 -3.85 11.56 -6.57
C GLY A 95 -3.60 10.81 -5.26
N PHE A 96 -2.75 11.33 -4.38
CA PHE A 96 -2.53 10.74 -3.06
C PHE A 96 -3.81 10.75 -2.20
N PHE A 97 -4.51 11.89 -2.12
CA PHE A 97 -5.76 12.01 -1.37
C PHE A 97 -6.89 11.16 -1.94
N LEU A 98 -6.92 10.92 -3.26
CA LEU A 98 -7.92 10.09 -3.91
C LEU A 98 -7.93 8.66 -3.34
N VAL A 99 -6.76 8.05 -3.17
CA VAL A 99 -6.63 6.70 -2.59
C VAL A 99 -7.19 6.66 -1.18
N TRP A 100 -6.87 7.68 -0.38
CA TRP A 100 -7.31 7.81 0.99
C TRP A 100 -8.82 8.02 1.11
N ALA A 101 -9.37 8.93 0.31
CA ALA A 101 -10.79 9.24 0.28
C ALA A 101 -11.61 8.00 -0.09
N PHE A 102 -11.24 7.31 -1.17
CA PHE A 102 -11.97 6.11 -1.58
C PHE A 102 -11.82 4.96 -0.59
N ARG A 103 -10.63 4.75 -0.01
CA ARG A 103 -10.45 3.71 1.01
C ARG A 103 -11.29 3.98 2.25
N LEU A 104 -11.29 5.21 2.77
CA LEU A 104 -11.97 5.53 4.02
C LEU A 104 -13.49 5.62 3.85
N TYR A 105 -13.96 6.30 2.81
CA TYR A 105 -15.37 6.65 2.68
C TYR A 105 -16.19 5.71 1.80
N ILE A 106 -15.56 5.07 0.82
CA ILE A 106 -16.29 4.22 -0.14
C ILE A 106 -16.04 2.75 0.19
N PHE A 107 -14.79 2.30 0.20
CA PHE A 107 -14.45 0.88 0.27
C PHE A 107 -14.23 0.33 1.68
N GLY A 108 -14.04 1.18 2.70
CA GLY A 108 -13.63 0.75 4.03
C GLY A 108 -14.50 -0.35 4.62
N ASN A 109 -15.82 -0.16 4.60
CA ASN A 109 -16.77 -1.13 5.14
C ASN A 109 -17.54 -1.87 4.03
N THR A 110 -17.57 -1.35 2.80
CA THR A 110 -18.37 -1.95 1.72
C THR A 110 -17.55 -2.92 0.88
N LEU A 111 -16.35 -2.54 0.44
CA LEU A 111 -15.52 -3.29 -0.51
C LEU A 111 -14.08 -3.41 -0.02
N PRO A 112 -13.84 -4.15 1.07
CA PRO A 112 -12.50 -4.31 1.62
C PRO A 112 -11.58 -5.17 0.75
N GLN A 113 -12.04 -5.67 -0.41
CA GLN A 113 -11.23 -6.54 -1.28
C GLN A 113 -10.06 -5.76 -1.88
N VAL A 114 -8.99 -6.49 -2.17
CA VAL A 114 -7.73 -5.92 -2.66
C VAL A 114 -7.90 -5.32 -4.06
N GLN A 115 -8.74 -5.92 -4.91
CA GLN A 115 -8.84 -5.60 -6.33
C GLN A 115 -9.48 -4.21 -6.58
N PRO A 116 -10.64 -3.85 -5.98
CA PRO A 116 -11.19 -2.49 -6.06
C PRO A 116 -10.22 -1.41 -5.57
N ILE A 117 -9.55 -1.65 -4.44
CA ILE A 117 -8.59 -0.70 -3.86
C ILE A 117 -7.39 -0.54 -4.80
N PHE A 118 -6.84 -1.65 -5.31
CA PHE A 118 -5.71 -1.63 -6.23
C PHE A 118 -6.06 -0.95 -7.56
N TRP A 119 -7.30 -1.09 -8.04
CA TRP A 119 -7.77 -0.40 -9.24
C TRP A 119 -7.70 1.12 -9.10
N ILE A 120 -8.17 1.66 -7.96
CA ILE A 120 -8.06 3.10 -7.66
C ILE A 120 -6.61 3.51 -7.48
N PHE A 121 -5.83 2.65 -6.85
CA PHE A 121 -4.41 2.86 -6.65
C PHE A 121 -3.68 3.09 -7.98
N LEU A 122 -4.01 2.33 -9.02
CA LEU A 122 -3.43 2.49 -10.37
C LEU A 122 -3.82 3.83 -11.00
N TRP A 123 -5.08 4.23 -10.94
CA TRP A 123 -5.54 5.53 -11.44
C TRP A 123 -4.89 6.70 -10.71
N ALA A 124 -4.83 6.63 -9.38
CA ALA A 124 -4.16 7.61 -8.54
C ALA A 124 -2.67 7.74 -8.88
N SER A 125 -1.99 6.62 -9.12
CA SER A 125 -0.59 6.62 -9.54
C SER A 125 -0.41 7.23 -10.93
N LEU A 126 -1.31 6.94 -11.90
CA LEU A 126 -1.25 7.59 -13.21
C LEU A 126 -1.40 9.12 -13.12
N LEU A 127 -2.36 9.60 -12.31
CA LEU A 127 -2.55 11.03 -12.05
C LEU A 127 -1.30 11.68 -11.43
N GLN A 128 -0.66 11.00 -10.47
CA GLN A 128 0.58 11.47 -9.88
C GLN A 128 1.73 11.50 -10.90
N VAL A 129 1.82 10.56 -11.84
CA VAL A 129 2.86 10.58 -12.88
C VAL A 129 2.65 11.74 -13.84
N LEU A 130 1.40 12.02 -14.20
CA LEU A 130 1.04 13.22 -14.96
C LEU A 130 1.49 14.48 -14.21
N GLY A 131 1.23 14.55 -12.91
CA GLY A 131 1.73 15.63 -12.04
C GLY A 131 3.26 15.74 -12.06
N LEU A 132 3.96 14.62 -11.90
CA LEU A 132 5.42 14.55 -11.94
C LEU A 132 5.99 15.00 -13.29
N LYS A 133 5.36 14.61 -14.40
CA LYS A 133 5.74 15.03 -15.75
C LYS A 133 5.56 16.54 -15.95
N LEU A 134 4.58 17.17 -15.30
CA LEU A 134 4.43 18.62 -15.35
C LEU A 134 5.49 19.38 -14.54
N ILE A 135 6.04 18.76 -13.49
CA ILE A 135 7.15 19.32 -12.70
C ILE A 135 8.49 19.05 -13.39
N LYS A 136 8.69 17.82 -13.88
CA LYS A 136 9.91 17.33 -14.54
C LYS A 136 9.57 16.68 -15.88
N PRO A 137 9.43 17.48 -16.96
CA PRO A 137 9.03 16.98 -18.28
C PRO A 137 9.94 15.89 -18.84
N ALA A 138 11.25 15.96 -18.59
CA ALA A 138 12.24 14.99 -19.06
C ALA A 138 12.18 13.60 -18.38
N MET A 139 11.34 13.41 -17.34
CA MET A 139 11.26 12.14 -16.61
C MET A 139 10.61 11.05 -17.48
N ARG A 140 11.18 9.85 -17.56
CA ARG A 140 10.59 8.74 -18.33
C ARG A 140 9.32 8.21 -17.66
N TRP A 141 8.27 7.95 -18.44
CA TRP A 141 6.94 7.49 -17.98
C TRP A 141 6.99 6.27 -17.05
N HIS A 142 7.57 5.18 -17.55
CA HIS A 142 7.63 3.91 -16.82
C HIS A 142 8.42 4.02 -15.52
N ILE A 143 9.51 4.81 -15.50
CA ILE A 143 10.31 5.04 -14.29
C ILE A 143 9.52 5.90 -13.30
N GLY A 144 8.90 6.99 -13.76
CA GLY A 144 8.06 7.85 -12.92
C GLY A 144 6.91 7.08 -12.29
N PHE A 145 6.24 6.24 -13.08
CA PHE A 145 5.16 5.37 -12.62
C PHE A 145 5.64 4.36 -11.59
N ALA A 146 6.75 3.66 -11.85
CA ALA A 146 7.30 2.70 -10.89
C ALA A 146 7.67 3.37 -9.56
N ILE A 147 8.32 4.54 -9.60
CA ILE A 147 8.68 5.29 -8.39
C ILE A 147 7.44 5.71 -7.61
N ILE A 148 6.44 6.29 -8.28
CA ILE A 148 5.21 6.74 -7.64
C ILE A 148 4.44 5.57 -7.05
N LEU A 149 4.27 4.47 -7.79
CA LEU A 149 3.58 3.29 -7.33
C LEU A 149 4.24 2.71 -6.06
N LEU A 150 5.57 2.61 -6.07
CA LEU A 150 6.35 2.14 -4.92
C LEU A 150 6.26 3.09 -3.72
N LEU A 151 6.41 4.40 -3.95
CA LEU A 151 6.38 5.40 -2.89
C LEU A 151 4.98 5.49 -2.26
N GLN A 152 3.93 5.53 -3.07
CA GLN A 152 2.55 5.50 -2.62
C GLN A 152 2.28 4.24 -1.79
N GLY A 153 2.80 3.08 -2.24
CA GLY A 153 2.63 1.82 -1.53
C GLY A 153 3.36 1.84 -0.18
N PHE A 154 4.58 2.37 -0.17
CA PHE A 154 5.39 2.51 1.03
C PHE A 154 4.73 3.41 2.08
N ILE A 155 4.26 4.58 1.67
CA ILE A 155 3.56 5.52 2.57
C ILE A 155 2.29 4.88 3.12
N PHE A 156 1.47 4.30 2.23
CA PHE A 156 0.24 3.64 2.62
C PHE A 156 0.50 2.51 3.64
N GLN A 157 1.56 1.72 3.42
CA GLN A 157 1.92 0.63 4.30
C GLN A 157 2.48 1.12 5.64
N THR A 158 3.32 2.15 5.60
CA THR A 158 3.88 2.78 6.81
C THR A 158 2.77 3.30 7.70
N ILE A 159 1.81 4.04 7.14
CA ILE A 159 0.64 4.53 7.90
C ILE A 159 -0.17 3.34 8.45
N GLY A 160 -0.31 2.25 7.69
CA GLY A 160 -0.95 1.02 8.14
C GLY A 160 -0.30 0.40 9.39
N ILE A 161 1.03 0.42 9.47
CA ILE A 161 1.80 -0.11 10.62
C ILE A 161 1.56 0.75 11.86
N PHE A 162 1.67 2.07 11.73
CA PHE A 162 1.57 2.99 12.86
C PHE A 162 0.14 3.22 13.36
N ARG A 163 -0.88 2.77 12.63
CA ARG A 163 -2.28 2.78 13.11
C ARG A 163 -2.51 1.94 14.35
N ILE A 164 -1.63 1.00 14.68
CA ILE A 164 -1.73 0.23 15.93
C ILE A 164 -1.41 1.08 17.16
N VAL A 165 -0.82 2.26 16.98
CA VAL A 165 -0.45 3.14 18.09
C VAL A 165 -1.72 3.87 18.57
N SER A 166 -2.28 3.35 19.66
CA SER A 166 -3.48 3.89 20.31
C SER A 166 -3.37 3.70 21.81
N ALA A 167 -4.05 4.57 22.57
CA ALA A 167 -4.22 4.40 24.02
C ALA A 167 -5.43 3.50 24.36
N ASP A 168 -6.32 3.24 23.41
CA ASP A 168 -7.56 2.50 23.64
C ASP A 168 -7.29 0.98 23.79
N PRO A 169 -7.60 0.36 24.94
CA PRO A 169 -7.34 -1.06 25.18
C PRO A 169 -8.07 -1.99 24.21
N PHE A 170 -9.17 -1.57 23.59
CA PHE A 170 -9.98 -2.39 22.68
C PHE A 170 -9.74 -2.10 21.19
N SER A 171 -8.75 -1.26 20.88
CA SER A 171 -8.48 -0.84 19.49
C SER A 171 -7.87 -1.92 18.58
N ILE A 172 -7.37 -3.03 19.14
CA ILE A 172 -6.72 -4.11 18.39
C ILE A 172 -7.26 -5.46 18.90
N GLY A 173 -7.36 -6.44 17.99
CA GLY A 173 -8.01 -7.73 18.25
C GLY A 173 -7.44 -8.52 19.44
N TYR A 174 -8.21 -9.50 19.89
CA TYR A 174 -8.04 -10.31 21.11
C TYR A 174 -6.61 -10.83 21.39
N SER A 175 -5.80 -11.10 20.37
CA SER A 175 -4.43 -11.63 20.53
C SER A 175 -3.38 -10.58 20.90
N GLU A 176 -3.74 -9.30 21.01
CA GLU A 176 -2.80 -8.26 21.42
C GLU A 176 -2.42 -8.34 22.90
N ALA A 177 -3.42 -8.46 23.78
CA ALA A 177 -3.19 -8.53 25.22
C ALA A 177 -2.23 -9.69 25.58
N GLY A 178 -2.40 -10.84 24.93
CA GLY A 178 -1.51 -11.98 25.07
C GLY A 178 -0.06 -11.66 24.67
N ARG A 179 0.18 -10.87 23.61
CA ARG A 179 1.54 -10.52 23.18
C ARG A 179 2.27 -9.65 24.19
N PHE A 180 1.58 -8.68 24.80
CA PHE A 180 2.15 -7.83 25.81
C PHE A 180 2.34 -8.57 27.14
N TYR A 181 1.41 -9.45 27.50
CA TYR A 181 1.58 -10.36 28.62
C TYR A 181 2.81 -11.28 28.45
N TYR A 182 2.98 -11.93 27.29
CA TYR A 182 4.16 -12.78 27.06
C TYR A 182 5.47 -11.98 27.06
N ALA A 183 5.44 -10.72 26.63
CA ALA A 183 6.59 -9.83 26.71
C ALA A 183 6.93 -9.45 28.16
N SER A 184 5.94 -9.24 29.04
CA SER A 184 6.18 -8.88 30.43
C SER A 184 6.78 -10.02 31.26
N LEU A 185 6.62 -11.29 30.85
CA LEU A 185 7.15 -12.46 31.58
C LEU A 185 8.67 -12.42 31.78
N PHE A 186 9.43 -11.79 30.87
CA PHE A 186 10.88 -11.60 31.02
C PHE A 186 11.27 -10.72 32.22
N LEU A 187 10.34 -9.90 32.70
CA LEU A 187 10.50 -8.98 33.83
C LEU A 187 9.46 -9.28 34.92
N SER A 188 8.96 -10.52 34.99
CA SER A 188 7.86 -10.92 35.87
C SER A 188 8.12 -10.69 37.35
N GLU A 189 9.35 -10.94 37.83
CA GLU A 189 9.71 -10.70 39.23
C GLU A 189 9.60 -9.22 39.61
N SER A 190 10.05 -8.32 38.73
CA SER A 190 9.95 -6.86 38.94
C SER A 190 8.52 -6.34 38.81
N LEU A 191 7.75 -6.87 37.86
CA LEU A 191 6.41 -6.36 37.53
C LEU A 191 5.31 -6.95 38.42
N TYR A 192 5.46 -8.21 38.83
CA TYR A 192 4.44 -8.98 39.53
C TYR A 192 4.87 -9.45 40.92
N GLY A 193 6.14 -9.25 41.31
CA GLY A 193 6.69 -9.75 42.57
C GLY A 193 6.88 -11.27 42.63
N VAL A 194 6.66 -11.96 41.51
CA VAL A 194 6.77 -13.42 41.39
C VAL A 194 7.48 -13.81 40.11
N GLN A 195 8.39 -14.77 40.20
CA GLN A 195 9.07 -15.30 39.03
C GLN A 195 8.13 -16.23 38.26
N LEU A 196 7.72 -15.80 37.06
CA LEU A 196 6.87 -16.58 36.16
C LEU A 196 7.74 -17.31 35.11
N PRO A 197 7.26 -18.43 34.54
CA PRO A 197 7.97 -19.12 33.47
C PRO A 197 8.09 -18.23 32.22
N LEU A 198 9.22 -18.35 31.52
CA LEU A 198 9.47 -17.62 30.27
C LEU A 198 8.47 -18.02 29.16
N PRO A 199 8.18 -17.13 28.19
CA PRO A 199 7.24 -17.43 27.13
C PRO A 199 7.78 -18.53 26.22
N PHE A 200 6.99 -19.59 26.04
CA PHE A 200 7.35 -20.73 25.18
C PHE A 200 7.15 -20.44 23.68
N LEU A 201 6.21 -19.55 23.32
CA LEU A 201 5.97 -19.14 21.94
C LEU A 201 6.85 -17.93 21.60
N HIS A 202 7.55 -17.96 20.48
CA HIS A 202 8.30 -16.82 19.93
C HIS A 202 9.14 -15.99 20.95
N PRO A 203 10.00 -16.62 21.77
CA PRO A 203 10.71 -15.95 22.85
C PRO A 203 11.56 -14.77 22.38
N SER A 204 12.20 -14.85 21.21
CA SER A 204 12.99 -13.75 20.64
C SER A 204 12.15 -12.50 20.32
N ARG A 205 10.91 -12.70 19.85
CA ARG A 205 9.98 -11.59 19.60
C ARG A 205 9.56 -10.93 20.89
N TYR A 206 9.22 -11.72 21.91
CA TYR A 206 8.75 -11.21 23.19
C TYR A 206 9.87 -10.55 24.00
N LEU A 207 11.11 -11.02 23.87
CA LEU A 207 12.28 -10.37 24.43
C LEU A 207 12.49 -8.96 23.84
N LEU A 208 12.34 -8.81 22.52
CA LEU A 208 12.43 -7.47 21.91
C LEU A 208 11.26 -6.57 22.34
N LEU A 209 10.07 -7.15 22.51
CA LEU A 209 8.89 -6.43 22.99
C LEU A 209 8.94 -6.12 24.49
N SER A 210 9.80 -6.77 25.27
CA SER A 210 9.90 -6.56 26.72
C SER A 210 10.63 -5.26 27.07
N ILE A 211 11.36 -4.66 26.12
CA ILE A 211 12.21 -3.48 26.36
C ILE A 211 11.46 -2.31 27.02
N PRO A 212 10.23 -1.93 26.60
CA PRO A 212 9.52 -0.84 27.27
C PRO A 212 9.18 -1.13 28.74
N TYR A 213 9.04 -2.40 29.14
CA TYR A 213 8.77 -2.77 30.53
C TYR A 213 9.96 -2.53 31.48
N LEU A 214 11.15 -2.18 30.96
CA LEU A 214 12.26 -1.73 31.80
C LEU A 214 12.00 -0.36 32.45
N ILE A 215 11.03 0.39 31.94
CA ILE A 215 10.58 1.66 32.51
C ILE A 215 9.22 1.40 33.13
N GLU A 216 9.13 1.67 34.43
CA GLU A 216 7.89 1.52 35.20
C GLU A 216 6.80 2.48 34.69
N ASP A 217 5.54 2.05 34.80
CA ASP A 217 4.34 2.85 34.51
C ASP A 217 4.23 3.43 33.09
N LEU A 218 4.91 2.87 32.10
CA LEU A 218 4.73 3.32 30.72
C LEU A 218 3.30 3.04 30.22
N PRO A 219 2.63 4.05 29.62
CA PRO A 219 1.31 3.85 29.04
C PRO A 219 1.33 2.89 27.85
N LEU A 220 0.23 2.16 27.67
CA LEU A 220 0.03 1.14 26.63
C LEU A 220 0.42 1.60 25.21
N TRP A 221 0.14 2.86 24.87
CA TRP A 221 0.45 3.39 23.54
C TRP A 221 1.95 3.37 23.24
N ILE A 222 2.82 3.46 24.25
CA ILE A 222 4.29 3.38 24.08
C ILE A 222 4.71 1.95 23.75
N HIS A 223 4.12 0.94 24.41
CA HIS A 223 4.36 -0.46 24.07
C HIS A 223 3.93 -0.77 22.63
N ARG A 224 2.80 -0.20 22.18
CA ARG A 224 2.32 -0.30 20.80
C ARG A 224 3.21 0.45 19.79
N LEU A 225 3.70 1.63 20.16
CA LEU A 225 4.66 2.39 19.35
C LEU A 225 5.96 1.60 19.19
N TRP A 226 6.47 1.01 20.27
CA TRP A 226 7.66 0.17 20.23
C TRP A 226 7.46 -1.04 19.32
N GLN A 227 6.30 -1.73 19.43
CA GLN A 227 5.95 -2.81 18.52
C GLN A 227 5.94 -2.33 17.04
N ALA A 228 5.33 -1.18 16.76
CA ALA A 228 5.30 -0.61 15.40
C ALA A 228 6.70 -0.27 14.88
N LEU A 229 7.56 0.29 15.73
CA LEU A 229 8.95 0.61 15.42
C LEU A 229 9.79 -0.64 15.14
N LEU A 230 9.60 -1.71 15.92
CA LEU A 230 10.27 -2.99 15.67
C LEU A 230 9.84 -3.58 14.33
N TRP A 231 8.55 -3.62 14.04
CA TRP A 231 8.04 -4.13 12.76
C TRP A 231 8.57 -3.29 11.59
N PHE A 232 8.45 -1.96 11.66
CA PHE A 232 8.92 -1.09 10.61
C PHE A 232 10.44 -1.15 10.44
N GLY A 233 11.17 -1.01 11.53
CA GLY A 233 12.62 -0.90 11.56
C GLY A 233 13.32 -2.19 11.13
N LEU A 234 12.89 -3.35 11.64
CA LEU A 234 13.47 -4.63 11.24
C LEU A 234 13.18 -4.93 9.77
N THR A 235 11.94 -4.71 9.30
CA THR A 235 11.60 -4.93 7.88
C THR A 235 12.39 -3.98 6.97
N LEU A 236 12.54 -2.70 7.35
CA LEU A 236 13.30 -1.73 6.57
C LEU A 236 14.80 -2.05 6.57
N ALA A 237 15.37 -2.41 7.72
CA ALA A 237 16.77 -2.80 7.84
C ALA A 237 17.07 -4.05 6.99
N SER A 238 16.26 -5.10 7.11
CA SER A 238 16.42 -6.31 6.28
C SER A 238 16.30 -6.00 4.78
N SER A 239 15.35 -5.16 4.40
CA SER A 239 15.15 -4.75 3.01
C SER A 239 16.34 -3.96 2.46
N PHE A 240 16.86 -3.02 3.26
CA PHE A 240 18.01 -2.21 2.90
C PHE A 240 19.30 -3.03 2.80
N LEU A 241 19.57 -3.90 3.79
CA LEU A 241 20.75 -4.76 3.78
C LEU A 241 20.73 -5.71 2.58
N LEU A 242 19.56 -6.26 2.23
CA LEU A 242 19.41 -7.09 1.04
C LEU A 242 19.69 -6.29 -0.24
N ALA A 243 19.09 -5.11 -0.39
CA ALA A 243 19.29 -4.25 -1.56
C ALA A 243 20.76 -3.80 -1.70
N ARG A 244 21.42 -3.49 -0.57
CA ARG A 244 22.82 -3.05 -0.53
C ARG A 244 23.79 -4.16 -0.97
N ARG A 245 23.47 -5.43 -0.72
CA ARG A 245 24.30 -6.58 -1.10
C ARG A 245 24.61 -6.61 -2.60
N PHE A 246 23.69 -6.14 -3.44
CA PHE A 246 23.83 -6.16 -4.89
C PHE A 246 24.63 -4.98 -5.48
N ARG A 247 25.10 -4.03 -4.64
CA ARG A 247 25.97 -2.90 -5.05
C ARG A 247 25.46 -2.08 -6.24
N PHE A 248 24.14 -1.90 -6.35
CA PHE A 248 23.53 -1.07 -7.37
C PHE A 248 23.78 0.44 -7.13
N ASN A 249 23.35 1.28 -8.09
CA ASN A 249 23.34 2.73 -7.90
C ASN A 249 22.35 3.14 -6.79
N LYS A 250 22.55 4.33 -6.21
CA LYS A 250 21.75 4.79 -5.04
C LYS A 250 20.24 4.75 -5.28
N LEU A 251 19.78 5.17 -6.46
CA LEU A 251 18.35 5.22 -6.79
C LEU A 251 17.73 3.82 -6.89
N LEU A 252 18.44 2.89 -7.52
CA LEU A 252 17.97 1.51 -7.70
C LEU A 252 18.07 0.73 -6.39
N THR A 253 19.09 0.96 -5.56
CA THR A 253 19.15 0.44 -4.19
C THR A 253 17.95 0.92 -3.37
N LEU A 254 17.58 2.20 -3.45
CA LEU A 254 16.39 2.72 -2.76
C LEU A 254 15.11 2.10 -3.30
N GLY A 255 14.95 2.02 -4.63
CA GLY A 255 13.79 1.40 -5.26
C GLY A 255 13.61 -0.08 -4.86
N ILE A 256 14.70 -0.86 -4.87
CA ILE A 256 14.69 -2.25 -4.42
C ILE A 256 14.44 -2.35 -2.91
N THR A 257 15.00 -1.44 -2.11
CA THR A 257 14.72 -1.40 -0.66
C THR A 257 13.24 -1.23 -0.41
N VAL A 258 12.59 -0.26 -1.07
CA VAL A 258 11.15 0.00 -0.94
C VAL A 258 10.33 -1.18 -1.45
N TRP A 259 10.68 -1.74 -2.61
CA TRP A 259 9.99 -2.91 -3.16
C TRP A 259 10.09 -4.13 -2.23
N THR A 260 11.28 -4.40 -1.71
CA THR A 260 11.54 -5.50 -0.76
C THR A 260 10.79 -5.29 0.54
N PHE A 261 10.75 -4.05 1.04
CA PHE A 261 9.98 -3.69 2.24
C PHE A 261 8.50 -4.03 2.07
N LEU A 262 7.91 -3.62 0.94
CA LEU A 262 6.51 -3.92 0.61
C LEU A 262 6.27 -5.43 0.48
N TYR A 263 7.22 -6.16 -0.10
CA TYR A 263 7.13 -7.61 -0.24
C TYR A 263 7.19 -8.33 1.12
N PHE A 264 8.20 -8.05 1.95
CA PHE A 264 8.35 -8.66 3.28
C PHE A 264 7.16 -8.36 4.18
N PHE A 265 6.65 -7.14 4.12
CA PHE A 265 5.50 -6.77 4.93
C PHE A 265 4.25 -7.61 4.57
N LYS A 266 3.99 -7.84 3.28
CA LYS A 266 2.89 -8.70 2.84
C LYS A 266 3.02 -10.14 3.37
N VAL A 267 4.24 -10.67 3.41
CA VAL A 267 4.50 -12.02 3.92
C VAL A 267 4.22 -12.11 5.43
N GLN A 268 4.59 -11.09 6.21
CA GLN A 268 4.34 -11.02 7.66
C GLN A 268 2.84 -10.89 7.99
N PHE A 269 2.12 -10.13 7.15
CA PHE A 269 0.69 -10.24 6.81
C PHE A 269 0.02 -11.61 6.97
N ILE A 270 0.39 -12.46 6.00
CA ILE A 270 -0.29 -13.71 5.66
C ILE A 270 0.05 -14.82 6.65
N THR A 271 1.25 -14.77 7.24
CA THR A 271 1.62 -15.71 8.29
C THR A 271 0.90 -15.42 9.59
N THR A 272 0.68 -14.16 9.96
CA THR A 272 -0.04 -13.83 11.20
C THR A 272 -1.55 -14.06 11.12
N SER A 273 -2.18 -13.97 9.95
CA SER A 273 -3.61 -14.28 9.77
C SER A 273 -3.94 -15.77 9.67
N LYS A 274 -2.94 -16.67 9.64
CA LYS A 274 -3.13 -18.12 9.64
C LYS A 274 -2.95 -18.76 11.03
N PHE A 275 -2.56 -17.96 12.02
CA PHE A 275 -2.43 -18.37 13.42
C PHE A 275 -3.37 -17.58 14.36
N VAL A 276 -4.41 -16.96 13.78
CA VAL A 276 -5.59 -16.41 14.47
C VAL A 276 -6.79 -17.13 13.88
#